data_AF-R6JZA8-F1
#
_entry.id   AF-R6JZA8-F1
#
_cell.length_a   1.000
_cell.length_b   1.000
_cell.length_c   1.000
_cell.angle_alpha   90.00
_cell.angle_beta   90.00
_cell.angle_gamma   90.00
#
_symmetry.space_group_name_H-M   'P 1'
#
loop_
_entity.id
_entity.type
_entity.pdbx_description
1 polymer ?
#
loop_
_entity_poly.entity_id
_entity_poly.type
_entity_poly.pdbx_seq_one_letter_code
_entity_poly.pdbx_strand_id
1 'polypeptide(L)' 'MVDYSPLWKKMKELNITTYTLINKHNINPRTINNLKHNKGITINTLEQLCNILDCTPNDIIKFHK' A
#
# COMPACT_ATOMS: atom_id res chain seq x y z
N MET A 1 7.04 14.88 2.19
CA MET A 1 6.08 14.21 1.27
C MET A 1 5.94 12.73 1.63
N VAL A 2 4.75 12.14 1.46
CA VAL A 2 4.52 10.68 1.65
C VAL A 2 5.21 9.89 0.54
N ASP A 3 5.80 8.75 0.89
CA ASP A 3 6.50 7.86 -0.04
C ASP A 3 6.07 6.41 0.19
N TYR A 4 5.46 5.81 -0.83
CA TYR A 4 5.03 4.40 -0.84
C TYR A 4 6.01 3.47 -1.57
N SER A 5 7.24 3.91 -1.90
CA SER A 5 8.28 3.04 -2.45
C SER A 5 8.51 1.75 -1.63
N PRO A 6 8.49 1.78 -0.28
CA PRO A 6 8.60 0.55 0.53
C PRO A 6 7.44 -0.43 0.31
N LEU A 7 6.21 0.07 0.17
CA LEU A 7 5.02 -0.75 -0.16
C LEU A 7 5.25 -1.56 -1.44
N TRP A 8 5.70 -0.90 -2.52
CA TRP A 8 5.91 -1.56 -3.81
C TRP A 8 7.03 -2.61 -3.76
N LYS A 9 8.08 -2.34 -2.97
CA LYS A 9 9.15 -3.31 -2.73
C LYS A 9 8.60 -4.55 -2.01
N LYS A 10 7.83 -4.36 -0.94
CA LYS A 10 7.22 -5.46 -0.17
C LYS A 10 6.24 -6.27 -1.03
N MET A 11 5.41 -5.61 -1.83
CA MET A 11 4.52 -6.28 -2.78
C MET A 11 5.29 -7.15 -3.78
N LYS A 12 6.44 -6.67 -4.28
CA LYS A 12 7.31 -7.45 -5.17
C LYS A 12 7.92 -8.66 -4.46
N GLU A 13 8.38 -8.51 -3.22
CA GLU A 13 8.92 -9.60 -2.40
C GLU A 13 7.88 -10.71 -2.14
N LEU A 14 6.62 -10.32 -1.94
CA LEU A 14 5.51 -11.25 -1.69
C LEU A 14 4.82 -11.74 -2.98
N ASN A 15 5.28 -11.34 -4.17
CA ASN A 15 4.63 -11.61 -5.46
C ASN A 15 3.15 -11.17 -5.51
N ILE A 16 2.80 -10.10 -4.81
CA ILE A 16 1.44 -9.53 -4.79
C ILE A 16 1.35 -8.42 -5.82
N THR A 17 0.34 -8.47 -6.67
CA THR A 17 0.08 -7.45 -7.69
C THR A 17 -0.99 -6.47 -7.24
N THR A 18 -1.04 -5.29 -7.86
CA THR A 18 -2.17 -4.36 -7.64
C THR A 18 -3.51 -4.98 -8.03
N TYR A 19 -3.51 -5.88 -9.01
CA TYR A 19 -4.70 -6.61 -9.41
C TYR A 19 -5.19 -7.53 -8.27
N THR A 20 -4.28 -8.18 -7.56
CA THR A 20 -4.59 -8.98 -6.37
C THR A 20 -5.22 -8.12 -5.28
N LEU A 21 -4.67 -6.94 -5.00
CA LEU A 21 -5.25 -6.02 -4.03
C LEU A 21 -6.69 -5.62 -4.39
N ILE A 22 -6.94 -5.32 -5.66
CA ILE A 22 -8.27 -4.89 -6.13
C ILE A 22 -9.27 -6.05 -6.09
N ASN A 23 -8.93 -7.19 -6.70
CA ASN A 23 -9.92 -8.25 -6.95
C ASN A 23 -10.03 -9.27 -5.81
N LYS A 24 -8.92 -9.54 -5.10
CA LYS A 24 -8.90 -10.54 -4.01
C LYS A 24 -9.13 -9.91 -2.64
N HIS A 25 -8.62 -8.70 -2.44
CA HIS A 25 -8.71 -7.98 -1.17
C HIS A 25 -9.67 -6.78 -1.19
N ASN A 26 -10.39 -6.60 -2.30
CA ASN A 26 -11.43 -5.58 -2.47
C ASN A 26 -10.95 -4.14 -2.20
N ILE A 27 -9.66 -3.87 -2.41
CA ILE A 27 -9.09 -2.53 -2.27
C ILE A 27 -9.61 -1.67 -3.43
N ASN A 28 -10.16 -0.50 -3.10
CA ASN A 28 -10.69 0.42 -4.09
C ASN A 28 -9.60 0.80 -5.12
N PRO A 29 -9.85 0.70 -6.44
CA PRO A 29 -8.92 1.13 -7.48
C PRO A 29 -8.42 2.57 -7.29
N ARG A 30 -9.26 3.47 -6.74
CA ARG A 30 -8.88 4.83 -6.38
C ARG A 30 -7.77 4.87 -5.33
N THR A 31 -7.79 3.97 -4.36
CA THR A 31 -6.72 3.83 -3.36
C THR A 31 -5.41 3.46 -4.05
N ILE A 32 -5.42 2.49 -4.96
CA ILE A 32 -4.24 2.11 -5.74
C ILE A 32 -3.70 3.29 -6.54
N ASN A 33 -4.59 4.08 -7.15
CA ASN A 33 -4.20 5.29 -7.86
C ASN A 33 -3.56 6.34 -6.94
N ASN A 34 -4.11 6.52 -5.72
CA ASN A 34 -3.53 7.41 -4.73
C ASN A 34 -2.13 6.96 -4.30
N LEU A 35 -1.93 5.66 -4.07
CA LEU A 35 -0.63 5.08 -3.73
C LEU A 35 0.40 5.32 -4.84
N LYS A 36 0.02 5.12 -6.11
CA LYS A 36 0.88 5.36 -7.28
C LYS A 36 1.29 6.84 -7.44
N HIS A 37 0.52 7.75 -6.85
CA HIS A 37 0.75 9.19 -6.96
C HIS A 37 1.13 9.82 -5.61
N ASN A 38 1.56 9.01 -4.64
CA ASN A 38 1.99 9.47 -3.32
C ASN A 38 0.97 10.39 -2.61
N LYS A 39 -0.32 10.14 -2.85
CA LYS A 39 -1.42 10.87 -2.20
C LYS A 39 -1.73 10.26 -0.83
N GLY A 40 -2.36 11.05 0.04
CA GLY A 40 -2.82 10.59 1.34
C GLY A 40 -3.84 9.45 1.24
N ILE A 41 -3.74 8.51 2.19
CA ILE A 41 -4.71 7.45 2.44
C ILE A 41 -5.21 7.54 3.88
N THR A 42 -6.29 6.82 4.19
CA THR A 42 -6.80 6.72 5.56
C THR A 42 -6.00 5.71 6.39
N ILE A 43 -6.02 5.84 7.72
CA ILE A 43 -5.43 4.86 8.63
C ILE A 43 -6.04 3.46 8.41
N ASN A 44 -7.36 3.37 8.19
CA ASN A 44 -8.01 2.09 7.92
C ASN A 44 -7.47 1.41 6.65
N THR A 45 -7.16 2.19 5.61
CA THR A 45 -6.53 1.65 4.38
C THR A 45 -5.13 1.13 4.68
N LEU A 46 -4.37 1.86 5.49
CA LEU A 46 -3.03 1.49 5.90
C LEU A 46 -3.02 0.19 6.72
N GLU A 47 -3.95 0.06 7.67
CA GLU A 47 -4.17 -1.17 8.44
C GLU A 47 -4.51 -2.35 7.52
N GLN A 48 -5.45 -2.17 6.59
CA GLN A 48 -5.80 -3.22 5.62
C GLN A 48 -4.59 -3.67 4.79
N LEU A 49 -3.78 -2.74 4.29
CA LEU A 49 -2.57 -3.07 3.55
C LEU A 49 -1.57 -3.84 4.42
N CYS A 50 -1.41 -3.43 5.69
CA CYS A 50 -0.56 -4.13 6.64
C CYS A 50 -1.01 -5.56 6.90
N ASN A 51 -2.31 -5.78 7.06
CA ASN A 51 -2.88 -7.11 7.26
C ASN A 51 -2.72 -8.02 6.03
N ILE A 52 -2.78 -7.46 4.82
CA ILE A 52 -2.60 -8.23 3.58
C ILE A 52 -1.12 -8.59 3.35
N LEU A 53 -0.22 -7.67 3.68
CA LEU A 53 1.21 -7.78 3.39
C LEU A 53 2.03 -8.31 4.59
N ASP A 54 1.35 -8.68 5.67
CA ASP A 54 1.93 -9.12 6.94
C ASP A 54 3.09 -8.19 7.38
N CYS A 55 2.75 -6.92 7.58
CA CYS A 55 3.74 -5.88 7.87
C CYS A 55 3.22 -4.84 8.87
N THR A 56 4.09 -3.93 9.27
CA THR A 56 3.73 -2.74 10.04
C THR A 56 3.66 -1.51 9.14
N PRO A 57 2.99 -0.41 9.57
CA PRO A 57 2.94 0.83 8.81
C PRO A 57 4.31 1.37 8.36
N ASN A 58 5.33 1.20 9.21
CA ASN A 58 6.70 1.67 8.95
C ASN A 58 7.41 0.87 7.84
N ASP A 59 6.93 -0.33 7.53
CA ASP A 59 7.51 -1.17 6.48
C ASP A 59 7.06 -0.75 5.08
N ILE A 60 5.94 -0.02 4.98
CA ILE A 60 5.28 0.30 3.71
C ILE A 60 5.15 1.79 3.41
N ILE A 61 5.36 2.66 4.41
CA ILE A 61 5.34 4.12 4.26
C ILE A 61 6.63 4.74 4.76
N LYS A 62 7.13 5.74 4.02
CA LYS A 62 8.15 6.68 4.48
C LYS A 62 7.65 8.12 4.37
N PHE A 63 8.15 8.95 5.27
CA PHE A 63 7.93 10.39 5.23
C PHE A 63 9.26 11.08 5.01
N HIS A 64 9.35 11.86 3.93
CA HIS A 64 10.47 12.76 3.70
C HIS A 64 10.11 14.16 4.19
N LYS A 65 11.06 14.86 4.81
CA LYS A 65 10.90 16.27 5.20
C LYS A 65 10.85 17.16 3.96
#